data_AF-A0A0F8WMU6-F1
#
_entry.id   AF-A0A0F8WMU6-F1
#
_cell.length_a   1.000
_cell.length_b   1.000
_cell.length_c   1.000
_cell.angle_alpha   90.00
_cell.angle_beta   90.00
_cell.angle_gamma   90.00
#
_symmetry.space_group_name_H-M   'P 1'
#
loop_
_entity.id
_entity.type
_entity.pdbx_description
1 polymer ?
#
loop_
_entity_poly.entity_id
_entity_poly.type
_entity_poly.pdbx_seq_one_letter_code
_entity_poly.pdbx_strand_id
1 'polypeptide(L)'
;MAGGSVDLCKRYRAGYGVTTAGPEGAIYLRTACIDGVERECLFLHPPNSVSFELPNRDAYLSFAIAMAPECWGERTGACTFIVAVDGETVFSDTIDVAANAAHRRWNARGVFIPASLGGGESRAITLRTESPDGLDFRWALWGRPVATVFDAGERWAESGPLAPDDDMADRIRAAEIERLLSCDCEKINLGCGGFQLDGWTNIDGGDGVLYRPPEDDRVIALDALRALRALPTGVARCISSEHFFEHFTRQDGFRLLEESLRVLRPGGVIRIHMPDLEQVVRLYLDEIPEADWERVQKPHRRVHLSLSNDPYGRLLADEQYTRAIMINNGFHMDG
;
A
#
# COMPACT_ATOMS: atom_id res chain seq x y z
N MET A 1 -3.01 -26.11 -13.14
CA MET A 1 -3.67 -24.98 -12.43
C MET A 1 -4.50 -24.21 -13.45
N ALA A 2 -5.68 -23.73 -13.06
CA ALA A 2 -6.47 -22.79 -13.88
C ALA A 2 -5.70 -21.47 -14.03
N GLY A 3 -6.06 -20.67 -15.03
CA GLY A 3 -5.51 -19.34 -15.27
C GLY A 3 -5.69 -18.43 -14.04
N GLY A 4 -4.82 -17.44 -13.91
CA GLY A 4 -4.84 -16.56 -12.75
C GLY A 4 -3.67 -15.57 -12.70
N SER A 5 -3.84 -14.54 -11.89
CA SER A 5 -2.81 -13.52 -11.66
C SER A 5 -1.89 -13.92 -10.51
N VAL A 6 -0.58 -13.84 -10.75
CA VAL A 6 0.48 -14.10 -9.78
C VAL A 6 1.18 -12.79 -9.47
N ASP A 7 1.03 -12.32 -8.24
CA ASP A 7 1.77 -11.19 -7.69
C ASP A 7 3.19 -11.63 -7.33
N LEU A 8 4.20 -11.09 -8.03
CA LEU A 8 5.58 -11.53 -7.87
C LEU A 8 6.22 -11.00 -6.58
N CYS A 9 5.73 -9.90 -5.99
CA CYS A 9 6.15 -9.45 -4.66
C CYS A 9 5.68 -10.44 -3.58
N LYS A 10 4.42 -10.88 -3.65
CA LYS A 10 3.90 -11.94 -2.76
C LYS A 10 4.64 -13.25 -2.96
N ARG A 11 4.96 -13.60 -4.21
CA ARG A 11 5.72 -14.82 -4.54
C ARG A 11 7.13 -14.77 -3.95
N TYR A 12 7.81 -13.63 -4.07
CA TYR A 12 9.13 -13.38 -3.47
C TYR A 12 9.09 -13.58 -1.95
N ARG A 13 8.11 -12.97 -1.27
CA ARG A 13 7.91 -13.11 0.19
C ARG A 13 7.73 -14.57 0.62
N ALA A 14 7.01 -15.35 -0.17
CA ALA A 14 6.77 -16.76 0.10
C ALA A 14 8.00 -17.67 -0.18
N GLY A 15 8.97 -17.20 -0.97
CA GLY A 15 10.22 -17.90 -1.28
C GLY A 15 10.12 -19.14 -2.19
N TYR A 16 8.92 -19.64 -2.48
CA TYR A 16 8.74 -20.83 -3.32
C TYR A 16 8.96 -20.50 -4.82
N GLY A 17 9.83 -21.27 -5.47
CA GLY A 17 10.09 -21.13 -6.91
C GLY A 17 10.74 -19.80 -7.27
N VAL A 18 11.52 -19.23 -6.34
CA VAL A 18 12.23 -17.97 -6.50
C VAL A 18 13.72 -18.23 -6.40
N THR A 19 14.48 -17.72 -7.36
CA THR A 19 15.96 -17.74 -7.32
C THR A 19 16.48 -16.33 -7.48
N THR A 20 17.45 -15.95 -6.65
CA THR A 20 18.10 -14.64 -6.70
C THR A 20 19.55 -14.78 -7.15
N ALA A 21 20.04 -13.82 -7.94
CA ALA A 21 21.45 -13.69 -8.24
C ALA A 21 21.92 -12.30 -7.82
N GLY A 22 22.78 -12.27 -6.80
CA GLY A 22 23.24 -11.04 -6.16
C GLY A 22 23.81 -11.25 -4.76
N PRO A 23 24.52 -10.25 -4.19
CA PRO A 23 24.90 -10.31 -2.78
C PRO A 23 23.67 -10.21 -1.88
N GLU A 24 23.78 -10.76 -0.68
CA GLU A 24 22.73 -10.71 0.33
C GLU A 24 22.36 -9.25 0.65
N GLY A 25 21.06 -8.97 0.77
CA GLY A 25 20.54 -7.62 1.03
C GLY A 25 20.43 -6.70 -0.20
N ALA A 26 20.88 -7.12 -1.38
CA ALA A 26 20.72 -6.32 -2.60
C ALA A 26 19.33 -6.44 -3.27
N ILE A 27 18.55 -7.43 -2.83
CA ILE A 27 17.18 -7.70 -3.28
C ILE A 27 16.27 -7.80 -2.06
N TYR A 28 15.26 -6.95 -1.98
CA TYR A 28 14.30 -6.98 -0.87
C TYR A 28 12.98 -6.31 -1.26
N LEU A 29 11.94 -6.53 -0.46
CA LEU A 29 10.65 -5.86 -0.63
C LEU A 29 10.64 -4.54 0.14
N ARG A 30 10.12 -3.48 -0.48
CA ARG A 30 9.82 -2.22 0.21
C ARG A 30 8.60 -1.55 -0.41
N THR A 31 7.95 -0.70 0.36
CA THR A 31 7.01 0.29 -0.19
C THR A 31 7.78 1.53 -0.63
N ALA A 32 7.42 2.09 -1.78
CA ALA A 32 7.93 3.37 -2.24
C ALA A 32 6.78 4.29 -2.66
N CYS A 33 6.84 5.54 -2.24
CA CYS A 33 5.91 6.60 -2.63
C CYS A 33 6.60 7.49 -3.67
N ILE A 34 6.04 7.57 -4.88
CA ILE A 34 6.51 8.48 -5.93
C ILE A 34 5.31 9.29 -6.41
N ASP A 35 5.41 10.62 -6.39
CA ASP A 35 4.32 11.56 -6.71
C ASP A 35 3.00 11.24 -5.97
N GLY A 36 3.10 10.89 -4.69
CA GLY A 36 1.93 10.54 -3.86
C GLY A 36 1.31 9.17 -4.16
N VAL A 37 1.87 8.40 -5.11
CA VAL A 37 1.44 7.03 -5.42
C VAL A 37 2.37 6.04 -4.74
N GLU A 38 1.84 5.35 -3.74
CA GLU A 38 2.52 4.25 -3.06
C GLU A 38 2.39 2.95 -3.83
N ARG A 39 3.51 2.21 -3.94
CA ARG A 39 3.54 0.85 -4.47
C ARG A 39 4.41 -0.04 -3.60
N GLU A 40 3.97 -1.28 -3.44
CA GLU A 40 4.86 -2.35 -3.00
C GLU A 40 5.80 -2.72 -4.17
N CYS A 41 7.09 -2.82 -3.86
CA CYS A 41 8.14 -2.95 -4.85
C CYS A 41 9.10 -4.07 -4.50
N LEU A 42 9.59 -4.76 -5.52
CA LEU A 42 10.87 -5.43 -5.46
C LEU A 42 11.97 -4.40 -5.68
N PHE A 43 12.73 -4.12 -4.63
CA PHE A 43 13.97 -3.37 -4.74
C PHE A 43 15.03 -4.31 -5.33
N LEU A 44 15.62 -3.91 -6.45
CA LEU A 44 16.59 -4.72 -7.19
C LEU A 44 17.76 -3.84 -7.59
N HIS A 45 18.76 -3.70 -6.70
CA HIS A 45 19.95 -2.93 -7.01
C HIS A 45 20.68 -3.52 -8.23
N PRO A 46 21.27 -2.76 -9.16
CA PRO A 46 22.08 -3.35 -10.23
C PRO A 46 23.49 -3.76 -9.73
N PRO A 47 24.11 -4.80 -10.31
CA PRO A 47 23.53 -5.77 -11.23
C PRO A 47 22.95 -6.94 -10.45
N ASN A 48 21.63 -7.06 -10.36
CA ASN A 48 20.99 -8.19 -9.69
C ASN A 48 19.77 -8.67 -10.47
N SER A 49 19.39 -9.92 -10.21
CA SER A 49 18.21 -10.52 -10.81
C SER A 49 17.45 -11.40 -9.84
N VAL A 50 16.16 -11.53 -10.09
CA VAL A 50 15.25 -12.44 -9.41
C VAL A 50 14.41 -13.17 -10.44
N SER A 51 14.38 -14.50 -10.34
CA SER A 51 13.70 -15.39 -11.26
C SER A 51 12.54 -16.08 -10.55
N PHE A 52 11.41 -16.18 -11.23
CA PHE A 52 10.18 -16.80 -10.75
C PHE A 52 9.77 -17.95 -11.68
N GLU A 53 9.62 -19.15 -11.13
CA GLU A 53 9.07 -20.30 -11.84
C GLU A 53 7.55 -20.14 -12.01
N LEU A 54 7.10 -20.06 -13.26
CA LEU A 54 5.69 -19.93 -13.65
C LEU A 54 5.31 -21.01 -14.67
N PRO A 55 4.03 -21.41 -14.76
CA PRO A 55 3.57 -22.35 -15.78
C PRO A 55 3.89 -21.84 -17.20
N ASN A 56 4.31 -22.73 -18.09
CA ASN A 56 4.57 -22.39 -19.48
C ASN A 56 3.25 -22.27 -20.26
N ARG A 57 2.64 -21.10 -20.18
CA ARG A 57 1.40 -20.71 -20.88
C ARG A 57 1.52 -19.28 -21.35
N ASP A 58 0.63 -18.84 -22.24
CA ASP A 58 0.53 -17.43 -22.56
C ASP A 58 0.35 -16.62 -21.27
N ALA A 59 1.13 -15.56 -21.14
CA ALA A 59 1.09 -14.70 -19.98
C ALA A 59 1.29 -13.25 -20.37
N TYR A 60 0.79 -12.35 -19.53
CA TYR A 60 1.13 -10.94 -19.61
C TYR A 60 1.70 -10.49 -18.28
N LEU A 61 2.89 -9.91 -18.33
CA LEU A 61 3.56 -9.36 -17.16
C LEU A 61 3.38 -7.85 -17.16
N SER A 62 2.67 -7.33 -16.16
CA SER A 62 2.47 -5.90 -15.92
C SER A 62 3.32 -5.44 -14.73
N PHE A 63 4.04 -4.33 -14.85
CA PHE A 63 4.89 -3.79 -13.79
C PHE A 63 5.17 -2.30 -14.00
N ALA A 64 5.50 -1.58 -12.94
CA ALA A 64 6.06 -0.22 -13.05
C ALA A 64 7.57 -0.24 -12.76
N ILE A 65 8.35 0.54 -13.50
CA ILE A 65 9.77 0.72 -13.23
C ILE A 65 10.04 2.15 -12.76
N ALA A 66 10.90 2.31 -11.77
CA ALA A 66 11.37 3.60 -11.30
C ALA A 66 12.75 3.48 -10.65
N MET A 67 13.46 4.60 -10.59
CA MET A 67 14.57 4.76 -9.65
C MET A 67 14.04 5.48 -8.40
N ALA A 68 14.47 5.06 -7.23
CA ALA A 68 13.96 5.57 -5.97
C ALA A 68 14.21 7.10 -5.81
N PRO A 69 13.26 7.89 -5.27
CA PRO A 69 13.35 9.36 -5.24
C PRO A 69 14.62 9.93 -4.63
N GLU A 70 15.21 9.20 -3.69
CA GLU A 70 16.42 9.58 -2.98
C GLU A 70 17.65 9.70 -3.91
N CYS A 71 17.56 9.14 -5.13
CA CYS A 71 18.63 9.14 -6.11
C CYS A 71 18.38 10.12 -7.28
N TRP A 72 17.36 10.99 -7.21
CA TRP A 72 17.04 11.94 -8.28
C TRP A 72 17.95 13.19 -8.34
N GLY A 73 18.97 13.27 -7.49
CA GLY A 73 19.98 14.33 -7.50
C GLY A 73 20.99 14.21 -8.66
N GLU A 74 21.91 15.18 -8.78
CA GLU A 74 22.80 15.37 -9.94
C GLU A 74 23.87 14.27 -10.16
N ARG A 75 23.92 13.21 -9.34
CA ARG A 75 25.00 12.20 -9.33
C ARG A 75 24.53 10.76 -9.58
N THR A 76 23.45 10.56 -10.34
CA THR A 76 22.96 9.21 -10.68
C THR A 76 23.01 8.93 -12.16
N GLY A 77 23.36 7.69 -12.51
CA GLY A 77 23.39 7.24 -13.90
C GLY A 77 22.22 6.33 -14.25
N ALA A 78 22.05 6.07 -15.55
CA ALA A 78 20.93 5.33 -16.12
C ALA A 78 20.82 3.87 -15.64
N CYS A 79 19.62 3.43 -15.28
CA CYS A 79 19.36 2.07 -14.82
C CYS A 79 18.50 1.31 -15.83
N THR A 80 18.97 0.15 -16.29
CA THR A 80 18.26 -0.66 -17.29
C THR A 80 17.49 -1.78 -16.61
N PHE A 81 16.22 -1.90 -16.95
CA PHE A 81 15.26 -2.88 -16.45
C PHE A 81 14.96 -3.89 -17.54
N ILE A 82 15.17 -5.16 -17.25
CA ILE A 82 15.12 -6.24 -18.22
C ILE A 82 14.17 -7.32 -17.71
N VAL A 83 13.28 -7.80 -18.58
CA VAL A 83 12.54 -9.05 -18.36
C VAL A 83 13.11 -10.09 -19.30
N ALA A 84 13.48 -11.25 -18.74
CA ALA A 84 13.95 -12.39 -19.49
C ALA A 84 13.11 -13.64 -19.21
N VAL A 85 12.96 -14.50 -20.21
CA VAL A 85 12.24 -15.77 -20.16
C VAL A 85 13.21 -16.87 -20.51
N ASP A 86 13.47 -17.79 -19.57
CA ASP A 86 14.49 -18.85 -19.72
C ASP A 86 15.87 -18.31 -20.19
N GLY A 87 16.19 -17.09 -19.77
CA GLY A 87 17.43 -16.38 -20.12
C GLY A 87 17.36 -15.50 -21.37
N GLU A 88 16.32 -15.62 -22.20
CA GLU A 88 16.12 -14.77 -23.39
C GLU A 88 15.44 -13.46 -23.00
N THR A 89 15.99 -12.32 -23.43
CA THR A 89 15.42 -10.99 -23.12
C THR A 89 14.19 -10.72 -23.96
N VAL A 90 13.04 -10.50 -23.31
CA VAL A 90 11.76 -10.19 -23.97
C VAL A 90 11.32 -8.73 -23.77
N PHE A 91 11.92 -8.03 -22.81
CA PHE A 91 11.72 -6.60 -22.58
C PHE A 91 13.00 -5.97 -22.04
N SER A 92 13.29 -4.74 -22.48
CA SER A 92 14.36 -3.91 -21.93
C SER A 92 13.95 -2.44 -22.02
N ASP A 93 14.13 -1.69 -20.94
CA ASP A 93 13.94 -0.24 -20.92
C ASP A 93 14.87 0.41 -19.90
N THR A 94 15.20 1.69 -20.10
CA THR A 94 16.21 2.40 -19.32
C THR A 94 15.63 3.65 -18.68
N ILE A 95 15.81 3.76 -17.36
CA ILE A 95 15.43 4.91 -16.57
C ILE A 95 16.68 5.74 -16.25
N ASP A 96 16.69 6.98 -16.71
CA ASP A 96 17.72 7.96 -16.38
C ASP A 96 17.06 9.22 -15.80
N VAL A 97 17.07 9.34 -14.47
CA VAL A 97 16.44 10.44 -13.73
C VAL A 97 17.29 11.71 -13.68
N ALA A 98 18.59 11.59 -13.97
CA ALA A 98 19.50 12.73 -14.04
C ALA A 98 19.38 13.41 -15.40
N ALA A 99 19.40 12.62 -16.49
CA ALA A 99 19.28 13.14 -17.85
C ALA A 99 17.84 13.50 -18.25
N ASN A 100 16.83 12.85 -17.66
CA ASN A 100 15.43 13.06 -18.03
C ASN A 100 14.51 13.16 -16.81
N ALA A 101 14.07 14.37 -16.48
CA ALA A 101 13.13 14.61 -15.39
C ALA A 101 11.78 13.90 -15.58
N ALA A 102 11.35 13.59 -16.81
CA ALA A 102 10.11 12.85 -17.05
C ALA A 102 10.17 11.38 -16.59
N HIS A 103 11.36 10.86 -16.32
CA HIS A 103 11.54 9.53 -15.73
C HIS A 103 11.33 9.49 -14.21
N ARG A 104 11.24 10.66 -13.55
CA ARG A 104 11.06 10.81 -12.10
C ARG A 104 9.62 10.55 -11.68
N ARG A 105 9.12 9.36 -11.99
CA ARG A 105 7.76 8.88 -11.70
C ARG A 105 7.72 7.36 -11.77
N TRP A 106 6.58 6.76 -11.45
CA TRP A 106 6.30 5.40 -11.86
C TRP A 106 6.15 5.32 -13.38
N ASN A 107 6.97 4.49 -14.03
CA ASN A 107 6.88 4.25 -15.47
C ASN A 107 6.25 2.88 -15.70
N ALA A 108 4.93 2.85 -15.94
CA ALA A 108 4.21 1.62 -16.19
C ALA A 108 4.61 0.95 -17.51
N ARG A 109 4.76 -0.37 -17.47
CA ARG A 109 5.17 -1.21 -18.58
C ARG A 109 4.40 -2.53 -18.55
N GLY A 110 4.37 -3.19 -19.69
CA GLY A 110 3.87 -4.55 -19.77
C GLY A 110 4.45 -5.28 -20.97
N VAL A 111 4.61 -6.59 -20.81
CA VAL A 111 5.14 -7.46 -21.86
C VAL A 111 4.26 -8.70 -21.96
N PHE A 112 3.84 -9.00 -23.19
CA PHE A 112 3.19 -10.26 -23.50
C PHE A 112 4.26 -11.34 -23.70
N ILE A 113 4.05 -12.50 -23.09
CA ILE A 113 4.98 -13.62 -23.09
C ILE A 113 4.24 -14.85 -23.61
N PRO A 114 4.36 -15.17 -24.91
CA PRO A 114 3.70 -16.33 -25.49
C PRO A 114 4.27 -17.63 -24.92
N ALA A 115 3.46 -18.68 -24.87
CA ALA A 115 3.87 -20.02 -24.45
C ALA A 115 4.98 -20.60 -25.34
N SER A 116 5.11 -20.12 -26.58
CA SER A 116 6.15 -20.54 -27.52
C SER A 116 7.57 -20.08 -27.14
N LEU A 117 7.71 -19.10 -26.24
CA LEU A 117 8.98 -18.51 -25.81
C LEU A 117 9.66 -19.26 -24.64
N GLY A 118 9.27 -20.52 -24.39
CA GLY A 118 9.85 -21.35 -23.33
C GLY A 118 9.72 -22.85 -23.62
N GLY A 119 10.43 -23.67 -22.85
CA GLY A 119 10.45 -25.13 -23.00
C GLY A 119 9.91 -25.87 -21.77
N GLY A 120 9.10 -26.92 -21.97
CA GLY A 120 8.62 -27.75 -20.88
C GLY A 120 7.33 -27.24 -20.21
N GLU A 121 7.02 -27.75 -19.01
CA GLU A 121 5.78 -27.47 -18.28
C GLU A 121 5.82 -26.15 -17.48
N SER A 122 7.01 -25.69 -17.08
CA SER A 122 7.26 -24.41 -16.42
C SER A 122 8.38 -23.63 -17.12
N ARG A 123 8.51 -22.35 -16.78
CA ARG A 123 9.54 -21.45 -17.30
C ARG A 123 9.93 -20.41 -16.25
N ALA A 124 11.17 -19.94 -16.34
CA ALA A 124 11.70 -18.92 -15.46
C ALA A 124 11.43 -17.52 -16.05
N ILE A 125 10.62 -16.73 -15.36
CA ILE A 125 10.47 -15.29 -15.63
C ILE A 125 11.43 -14.52 -14.73
N THR A 126 12.43 -13.89 -15.32
CA THR A 126 13.51 -13.18 -14.62
C THR A 126 13.34 -11.67 -14.75
N LEU A 127 13.23 -10.98 -13.62
CA LEU A 127 13.40 -9.54 -13.54
C LEU A 127 14.87 -9.24 -13.26
N ARG A 128 15.50 -8.42 -14.08
CA ARG A 128 16.93 -8.10 -13.98
C ARG A 128 17.16 -6.61 -14.11
N THR A 129 18.03 -6.07 -13.27
CA THR A 129 18.42 -4.67 -13.34
C THR A 129 19.92 -4.57 -13.59
N GLU A 130 20.30 -3.75 -14.58
CA GLU A 130 21.67 -3.51 -15.01
C GLU A 130 22.01 -2.01 -14.99
N SER A 131 23.32 -1.73 -15.05
CA SER A 131 23.88 -0.38 -15.03
C SER A 131 25.16 -0.34 -15.86
N PRO A 132 25.27 0.56 -16.86
CA PRO A 132 26.50 0.68 -17.66
C PRO A 132 27.65 1.41 -16.93
N ASP A 133 27.40 2.34 -15.99
CA ASP A 133 28.43 3.27 -15.47
C ASP A 133 28.66 3.16 -13.95
N GLY A 134 29.08 1.98 -13.48
CA GLY A 134 29.39 1.74 -12.07
C GLY A 134 28.16 1.43 -11.19
N LEU A 135 28.42 1.01 -9.95
CA LEU A 135 27.42 0.38 -9.07
C LEU A 135 26.85 1.30 -7.99
N ASP A 136 27.40 2.49 -7.76
CA ASP A 136 26.96 3.33 -6.64
C ASP A 136 25.59 4.00 -6.91
N PHE A 137 24.72 4.02 -5.89
CA PHE A 137 23.47 4.80 -5.81
C PHE A 137 22.36 4.50 -6.83
N ARG A 138 22.24 3.26 -7.32
CA ARG A 138 21.18 2.90 -8.29
C ARG A 138 20.08 2.05 -7.65
N TRP A 139 19.12 2.75 -7.06
CA TRP A 139 18.01 2.15 -6.31
C TRP A 139 16.83 1.82 -7.23
N ALA A 140 16.95 0.73 -7.97
CA ALA A 140 15.93 0.29 -8.92
C ALA A 140 14.73 -0.34 -8.22
N LEU A 141 13.54 0.07 -8.65
CA LEU A 141 12.27 -0.35 -8.10
C LEU A 141 11.42 -0.99 -9.19
N TRP A 142 11.07 -2.25 -9.00
CA TRP A 142 10.02 -2.94 -9.76
C TRP A 142 8.72 -2.85 -8.95
N GLY A 143 7.90 -1.86 -9.28
CA GLY A 143 6.62 -1.59 -8.63
C GLY A 143 5.54 -2.57 -9.08
N ARG A 144 5.02 -3.33 -8.12
CA ARG A 144 3.91 -4.29 -8.27
C ARG A 144 3.94 -5.14 -9.56
N PRO A 145 5.00 -5.93 -9.79
CA PRO A 145 5.04 -6.87 -10.90
C PRO A 145 4.02 -8.01 -10.73
N VAL A 146 3.12 -8.14 -11.70
CA VAL A 146 2.04 -9.15 -11.72
C VAL A 146 2.07 -9.89 -13.05
N ALA A 147 2.13 -11.21 -12.99
CA ALA A 147 2.00 -12.09 -14.15
C ALA A 147 0.59 -12.65 -14.23
N THR A 148 -0.18 -12.28 -15.25
CA THR A 148 -1.49 -12.88 -15.53
C THR A 148 -1.29 -14.03 -16.51
N VAL A 149 -1.53 -15.25 -16.06
CA VAL A 149 -1.37 -16.49 -16.84
C VAL A 149 -2.73 -16.90 -17.37
N PHE A 150 -2.84 -17.06 -18.69
CA PHE A 150 -4.10 -17.38 -19.36
C PHE A 150 -4.39 -18.88 -19.35
N ASP A 151 -5.67 -19.24 -19.47
CA ASP A 151 -6.06 -20.64 -19.67
C ASP A 151 -5.84 -21.11 -21.11
N ALA A 152 -5.70 -22.43 -21.27
CA ALA A 152 -5.45 -23.03 -22.58
C ALA A 152 -6.63 -22.74 -23.53
N GLY A 153 -6.37 -22.00 -24.61
CA GLY A 153 -7.36 -21.61 -25.61
C GLY A 153 -7.95 -20.20 -25.43
N GLU A 154 -7.65 -19.52 -24.32
CA GLU A 154 -7.89 -18.08 -24.22
C GLU A 154 -6.90 -17.34 -25.13
N ARG A 155 -7.41 -16.44 -25.98
CA ARG A 155 -6.57 -15.57 -26.81
C ARG A 155 -6.31 -14.28 -26.08
N TRP A 156 -5.07 -13.83 -26.13
CA TRP A 156 -4.72 -12.44 -25.84
C TRP A 156 -5.51 -11.54 -26.80
N ALA A 157 -6.39 -10.68 -26.25
CA ALA A 157 -7.04 -9.64 -27.05
C ALA A 157 -6.01 -8.55 -27.36
N GLU A 158 -5.99 -8.00 -28.58
CA GLU A 158 -5.05 -6.93 -28.99
C GLU A 158 -5.13 -5.67 -28.10
N SER A 159 -6.24 -5.49 -27.37
CA SER A 159 -6.40 -4.45 -26.34
C SER A 159 -5.50 -4.67 -25.11
N GLY A 160 -4.88 -5.84 -24.95
CA GLY A 160 -4.02 -6.23 -23.84
C GLY A 160 -4.73 -6.27 -22.48
N PRO A 161 -4.08 -6.82 -21.43
CA PRO A 161 -4.46 -6.51 -20.07
C PRO A 161 -4.24 -5.03 -19.80
N LEU A 162 -5.10 -4.49 -18.95
CA LEU A 162 -5.04 -3.14 -18.43
C LEU A 162 -3.59 -2.86 -17.97
N ALA A 163 -3.04 -1.71 -18.38
CA ALA A 163 -1.71 -1.28 -17.96
C ALA A 163 -1.60 -1.34 -16.42
N PRO A 164 -0.39 -1.39 -15.83
CA PRO A 164 -0.20 -1.35 -14.37
C PRO A 164 -0.88 -0.16 -13.67
N ASP A 165 -1.21 0.89 -14.44
CA ASP A 165 -1.92 2.12 -14.02
C ASP A 165 -3.44 2.06 -14.25
N ASP A 166 -3.92 1.03 -14.93
CA ASP A 166 -5.33 0.80 -15.28
C ASP A 166 -5.93 -0.29 -14.38
N ASP A 167 -5.41 -0.36 -13.15
CA ASP A 167 -5.95 -1.17 -12.07
C ASP A 167 -7.33 -0.65 -11.66
N MET A 168 -8.28 -1.56 -11.47
CA MET A 168 -9.58 -1.24 -10.88
C MET A 168 -9.41 -0.48 -9.56
N ALA A 169 -8.44 -0.86 -8.72
CA ALA A 169 -8.18 -0.16 -7.47
C ALA A 169 -7.67 1.28 -7.70
N ASP A 170 -6.85 1.51 -8.74
CA ASP A 170 -6.39 2.86 -9.09
C ASP A 170 -7.49 3.71 -9.72
N ARG A 171 -8.39 3.12 -10.51
CA ARG A 171 -9.58 3.80 -11.03
C ARG A 171 -10.58 4.14 -9.93
N ILE A 172 -10.82 3.24 -8.98
CA ILE A 172 -11.65 3.51 -7.79
C ILE A 172 -11.03 4.67 -7.01
N ARG A 173 -9.72 4.67 -6.78
CA ARG A 173 -9.03 5.77 -6.10
C ARG A 173 -9.12 7.08 -6.88
N ALA A 174 -8.96 7.06 -8.20
CA ALA A 174 -9.06 8.26 -9.04
C ALA A 174 -10.48 8.84 -8.99
N ALA A 175 -11.51 7.99 -9.11
CA ALA A 175 -12.91 8.40 -8.99
C ALA A 175 -13.21 8.98 -7.61
N GLU A 176 -12.68 8.39 -6.53
CA GLU A 176 -12.84 8.93 -5.18
C GLU A 176 -12.09 10.25 -4.97
N ILE A 177 -10.94 10.46 -5.62
CA ILE A 177 -10.25 11.75 -5.64
C ILE A 177 -11.11 12.79 -6.37
N GLU A 178 -11.67 12.47 -7.52
CA GLU A 178 -12.58 13.37 -8.24
C GLU A 178 -13.81 13.71 -7.39
N ARG A 179 -14.37 12.72 -6.69
CA ARG A 179 -15.48 12.93 -5.76
C ARG A 179 -15.08 13.84 -4.61
N LEU A 180 -13.93 13.61 -3.98
CA LEU A 180 -13.38 14.46 -2.93
C LEU A 180 -13.24 15.91 -3.39
N LEU A 181 -12.69 16.13 -4.59
CA LEU A 181 -12.51 17.47 -5.15
C LEU A 181 -13.83 18.17 -5.50
N SER A 182 -14.93 17.42 -5.62
CA SER A 182 -16.29 17.97 -5.79
C SER A 182 -16.99 18.33 -4.47
N CYS A 183 -16.46 17.87 -3.32
CA CYS A 183 -17.05 18.14 -2.00
C CYS A 183 -16.66 19.53 -1.45
N ASP A 184 -17.51 20.07 -0.57
CA ASP A 184 -17.17 21.24 0.24
C ASP A 184 -16.23 20.85 1.40
N CYS A 185 -14.93 20.96 1.13
CA CYS A 185 -13.88 20.57 2.07
C CYS A 185 -13.52 21.67 3.10
N GLU A 186 -14.42 22.62 3.40
CA GLU A 186 -14.20 23.59 4.48
C GLU A 186 -14.12 22.90 5.85
N LYS A 187 -14.82 21.77 6.04
CA LYS A 187 -14.77 20.96 7.27
C LYS A 187 -14.54 19.49 6.93
N ILE A 188 -13.46 18.91 7.46
CA ILE A 188 -13.03 17.55 7.15
C ILE A 188 -13.08 16.69 8.42
N ASN A 189 -13.74 15.53 8.33
CA ASN A 189 -13.73 14.49 9.35
C ASN A 189 -12.86 13.33 8.85
N LEU A 190 -11.65 13.20 9.41
CA LEU A 190 -10.57 12.35 8.90
C LEU A 190 -10.42 11.09 9.75
N GLY A 191 -10.56 9.92 9.13
CA GLY A 191 -10.66 8.64 9.83
C GLY A 191 -12.00 8.54 10.55
N CYS A 192 -13.10 8.75 9.82
CA CYS A 192 -14.42 8.88 10.46
C CYS A 192 -15.01 7.55 10.94
N GLY A 193 -14.51 6.41 10.45
CA GLY A 193 -15.14 5.11 10.59
C GLY A 193 -16.64 5.20 10.32
N GLY A 194 -17.44 4.46 11.09
CA GLY A 194 -18.90 4.52 11.03
C GLY A 194 -19.55 5.79 11.61
N PHE A 195 -18.76 6.81 11.99
CA PHE A 195 -19.22 8.01 12.71
C PHE A 195 -19.10 9.26 11.84
N GLN A 196 -19.93 9.34 10.79
CA GLN A 196 -19.94 10.50 9.90
C GLN A 196 -20.56 11.74 10.58
N LEU A 197 -20.02 12.90 10.26
CA LEU A 197 -20.53 14.20 10.70
C LEU A 197 -21.32 14.87 9.57
N ASP A 198 -22.54 15.32 9.88
CA ASP A 198 -23.40 16.00 8.91
C ASP A 198 -22.83 17.36 8.48
N GLY A 199 -22.78 17.58 7.17
CA GLY A 199 -22.21 18.79 6.58
C GLY A 199 -20.69 18.90 6.72
N TRP A 200 -19.99 17.78 6.92
CA TRP A 200 -18.53 17.64 6.83
C TRP A 200 -18.19 16.70 5.67
N THR A 201 -17.02 16.89 5.06
CA THR A 201 -16.42 15.88 4.18
C THR A 201 -15.85 14.77 5.05
N ASN A 202 -16.52 13.61 5.06
CA ASN A 202 -16.09 12.44 5.83
C ASN A 202 -15.16 11.60 4.98
N ILE A 203 -13.98 11.27 5.51
CA ILE A 203 -12.93 10.55 4.78
C ILE A 203 -12.50 9.38 5.64
N ASP A 204 -12.50 8.19 5.05
CA ASP A 204 -12.01 6.98 5.68
C ASP A 204 -11.46 6.04 4.62
N GLY A 205 -10.53 5.16 5.01
CA GLY A 205 -9.83 4.30 4.08
C GLY A 205 -9.43 3.00 4.74
N GLY A 206 -8.86 2.10 3.96
CA GLY A 206 -8.35 0.85 4.50
C GLY A 206 -7.35 0.21 3.54
N ASP A 207 -6.64 -0.79 4.03
CA ASP A 207 -5.72 -1.59 3.23
C ASP A 207 -6.44 -2.47 2.19
N GLY A 208 -7.78 -2.55 2.27
CA GLY A 208 -8.63 -3.34 1.39
C GLY A 208 -8.61 -4.83 1.70
N VAL A 209 -7.87 -5.26 2.73
CA VAL A 209 -7.64 -6.64 3.12
C VAL A 209 -8.22 -6.92 4.49
N LEU A 210 -7.77 -6.19 5.50
CA LEU A 210 -8.21 -6.29 6.89
C LEU A 210 -9.15 -5.15 7.26
N TYR A 211 -8.86 -3.95 6.77
CA TYR A 211 -9.62 -2.75 7.03
C TYR A 211 -10.25 -2.25 5.74
N ARG A 212 -11.54 -1.93 5.81
CA ARG A 212 -12.32 -1.41 4.68
C ARG A 212 -13.06 -0.16 5.14
N PRO A 213 -13.16 0.85 4.28
CA PRO A 213 -13.97 2.01 4.60
C PRO A 213 -15.44 1.58 4.80
N PRO A 214 -16.21 2.32 5.60
CA PRO A 214 -17.64 2.10 5.76
C PRO A 214 -18.37 2.07 4.41
N GLU A 215 -19.33 1.15 4.28
CA GLU A 215 -20.24 1.10 3.12
C GLU A 215 -21.33 2.18 3.23
N ASP A 216 -20.92 3.46 3.14
CA ASP A 216 -21.80 4.63 3.18
C ASP A 216 -21.33 5.69 2.16
N ASP A 217 -22.24 6.12 1.28
CA ASP A 217 -21.94 7.09 0.21
C ASP A 217 -21.48 8.45 0.73
N ARG A 218 -21.70 8.78 2.01
CA ARG A 218 -21.22 10.01 2.65
C ARG A 218 -19.73 9.96 2.99
N VAL A 219 -19.09 8.79 2.90
CA VAL A 219 -17.67 8.58 3.22
C VAL A 219 -16.85 8.51 1.95
N ILE A 220 -15.88 9.40 1.81
CA ILE A 220 -14.83 9.33 0.78
C ILE A 220 -13.88 8.19 1.13
N ALA A 221 -13.87 7.16 0.29
CA ALA A 221 -13.14 5.91 0.46
C ALA A 221 -11.68 6.05 0.02
N LEU A 222 -10.89 6.83 0.75
CA LEU A 222 -9.49 7.12 0.47
C LEU A 222 -8.63 7.00 1.72
N ASP A 223 -7.39 6.54 1.51
CA ASP A 223 -6.32 6.75 2.49
C ASP A 223 -6.23 8.24 2.87
N ALA A 224 -6.14 8.50 4.18
CA ALA A 224 -6.19 9.84 4.75
C ALA A 224 -5.07 10.75 4.21
N LEU A 225 -3.84 10.23 4.08
CA LEU A 225 -2.72 11.01 3.59
C LEU A 225 -2.88 11.32 2.09
N ARG A 226 -3.38 10.36 1.31
CA ARG A 226 -3.68 10.56 -0.11
C ARG A 226 -4.80 11.57 -0.32
N ALA A 227 -5.85 11.53 0.50
CA ALA A 227 -6.95 12.47 0.45
C ALA A 227 -6.47 13.90 0.73
N LEU A 228 -5.71 14.10 1.82
CA LEU A 228 -5.17 15.42 2.14
C LEU A 228 -4.23 15.96 1.04
N ARG A 229 -3.36 15.10 0.47
CA ARG A 229 -2.47 15.48 -0.64
C ARG A 229 -3.20 15.93 -1.90
N ALA A 230 -4.38 15.37 -2.17
CA ALA A 230 -5.19 15.78 -3.31
C ALA A 230 -5.83 17.17 -3.10
N LEU A 231 -6.06 17.58 -1.85
CA LEU A 231 -6.72 18.84 -1.53
C LEU A 231 -5.79 20.06 -1.71
N PRO A 232 -6.32 21.20 -2.21
CA PRO A 232 -5.56 22.44 -2.28
C PRO A 232 -5.10 22.96 -0.92
N THR A 233 -4.01 23.73 -0.92
CA THR A 233 -3.53 24.43 0.27
C THR A 233 -4.58 25.44 0.75
N GLY A 234 -4.84 25.47 2.06
CA GLY A 234 -5.70 26.47 2.68
C GLY A 234 -7.21 26.33 2.39
N VAL A 235 -7.67 25.16 1.97
CA VAL A 235 -9.11 24.91 1.69
C VAL A 235 -9.92 24.68 2.97
N ALA A 236 -9.34 24.05 3.99
CA ALA A 236 -10.07 23.66 5.18
C ALA A 236 -10.04 24.75 6.28
N ARG A 237 -11.18 24.95 6.94
CA ARG A 237 -11.29 25.70 8.19
C ARG A 237 -11.11 24.80 9.40
N CYS A 238 -11.67 23.59 9.35
CA CYS A 238 -11.66 22.64 10.46
C CYS A 238 -11.29 21.24 9.98
N ILE A 239 -10.42 20.57 10.73
CA ILE A 239 -10.17 19.14 10.61
C ILE A 239 -10.51 18.51 11.95
N SER A 240 -11.34 17.47 11.95
CA SER A 240 -11.61 16.62 13.11
C SER A 240 -11.06 15.24 12.83
N SER A 241 -10.41 14.62 13.81
CA SER A 241 -9.95 13.25 13.75
C SER A 241 -10.09 12.65 15.15
N GLU A 242 -10.77 11.52 15.26
CA GLU A 242 -11.11 10.88 16.52
C GLU A 242 -10.86 9.39 16.42
N HIS A 243 -10.14 8.84 17.41
CA HIS A 243 -9.78 7.42 17.48
C HIS A 243 -9.16 6.91 16.18
N PHE A 244 -8.15 7.64 15.70
CA PHE A 244 -7.56 7.41 14.38
C PHE A 244 -6.04 7.65 14.37
N PHE A 245 -5.61 8.77 14.95
CA PHE A 245 -4.20 9.19 14.88
C PHE A 245 -3.25 8.21 15.59
N GLU A 246 -3.73 7.47 16.59
CA GLU A 246 -2.98 6.46 17.34
C GLU A 246 -2.54 5.25 16.51
N HIS A 247 -3.14 5.02 15.33
CA HIS A 247 -2.81 3.88 14.46
C HIS A 247 -1.59 4.15 13.58
N PHE A 248 -1.14 5.40 13.48
CA PHE A 248 -0.02 5.76 12.63
C PHE A 248 1.32 5.50 13.29
N THR A 249 2.30 5.10 12.46
CA THR A 249 3.70 5.21 12.86
C THR A 249 4.03 6.68 13.11
N ARG A 250 5.07 6.94 13.92
CA ARG A 250 5.53 8.31 14.17
C ARG A 250 5.83 9.08 12.88
N GLN A 251 6.39 8.40 11.88
CA GLN A 251 6.74 9.00 10.59
C GLN A 251 5.48 9.36 9.79
N ASP A 252 4.50 8.47 9.74
CA ASP A 252 3.28 8.71 8.98
C ASP A 252 2.38 9.73 9.66
N GLY A 253 2.30 9.71 11.00
CA GLY A 253 1.63 10.76 11.77
C GLY A 253 2.23 12.14 11.52
N PHE A 254 3.56 12.26 11.41
CA PHE A 254 4.21 13.52 11.05
C PHE A 254 3.80 14.01 9.66
N ARG A 255 3.79 13.13 8.65
CA ARG A 255 3.36 13.46 7.29
C ARG A 255 1.88 13.86 7.24
N LEU A 256 1.04 13.17 7.99
CA LEU A 256 -0.39 13.47 8.08
C LEU A 256 -0.63 14.85 8.70
N LEU A 257 0.13 15.21 9.74
CA LEU A 257 0.07 16.55 10.35
C LEU A 257 0.59 17.65 9.41
N GLU A 258 1.66 17.38 8.67
CA GLU A 258 2.21 18.32 7.68
C GLU A 258 1.18 18.64 6.59
N GLU A 259 0.55 17.61 6.01
CA GLU A 259 -0.50 17.79 5.02
C GLU A 259 -1.77 18.40 5.61
N SER A 260 -2.13 18.04 6.84
CA SER A 260 -3.26 18.67 7.55
C SER A 260 -3.02 20.17 7.74
N LEU A 261 -1.81 20.57 8.13
CA LEU A 261 -1.44 21.97 8.27
C LEU A 261 -1.46 22.71 6.93
N ARG A 262 -0.98 22.08 5.86
CA ARG A 262 -1.02 22.65 4.50
C ARG A 262 -2.46 22.89 4.03
N VAL A 263 -3.34 21.92 4.26
CA VAL A 263 -4.75 21.97 3.85
C VAL A 263 -5.54 22.99 4.68
N LEU A 264 -5.17 23.23 5.94
CA LEU A 264 -5.78 24.28 6.76
C LEU A 264 -5.47 25.69 6.25
N ARG A 265 -6.49 26.53 6.20
CA ARG A 265 -6.33 27.97 5.98
C ARG A 265 -5.64 28.63 7.18
N PRO A 266 -5.04 29.82 7.03
CA PRO A 266 -4.53 30.58 8.17
C PRO A 266 -5.62 30.76 9.25
N GLY A 267 -5.30 30.36 10.49
CA GLY A 267 -6.24 30.39 11.62
C GLY A 267 -7.27 29.25 11.62
N GLY A 268 -7.16 28.28 10.71
CA GLY A 268 -7.90 27.02 10.77
C GLY A 268 -7.48 26.17 11.96
N VAL A 269 -8.34 25.24 12.35
CA VAL A 269 -8.16 24.41 13.55
C VAL A 269 -8.21 22.94 13.18
N ILE A 270 -7.23 22.18 13.66
CA ILE A 270 -7.31 20.72 13.74
C ILE A 270 -7.60 20.30 15.18
N ARG A 271 -8.51 19.34 15.33
CA ARG A 271 -8.86 18.72 16.59
C ARG A 271 -8.57 17.22 16.48
N ILE A 272 -7.68 16.73 17.34
CA ILE A 272 -7.27 15.33 17.38
C ILE A 272 -7.72 14.75 18.72
N HIS A 273 -8.46 13.66 18.66
CA HIS A 273 -8.97 12.90 19.79
C HIS A 273 -8.36 11.52 19.76
N MET A 274 -7.65 11.16 20.84
CA MET A 274 -7.01 9.86 20.98
C MET A 274 -7.14 9.38 22.43
N PRO A 275 -7.02 8.08 22.69
CA PRO A 275 -7.00 7.53 24.04
C PRO A 275 -5.90 8.16 24.91
N ASP A 276 -6.27 8.51 26.14
CA ASP A 276 -5.32 8.91 27.16
C ASP A 276 -4.68 7.66 27.78
N LEU A 277 -3.39 7.44 27.50
CA LEU A 277 -2.67 6.27 27.99
C LEU A 277 -2.66 6.20 29.52
N GLU A 278 -2.57 7.32 30.23
CA GLU A 278 -2.60 7.34 31.68
C GLU A 278 -3.95 6.85 32.20
N GLN A 279 -5.04 7.34 31.60
CA GLN A 279 -6.39 6.89 31.96
C GLN A 279 -6.59 5.40 31.65
N VAL A 280 -6.05 4.90 30.54
CA VAL A 280 -6.13 3.46 30.24
C VAL A 280 -5.32 2.62 31.23
N VAL A 281 -4.15 3.10 31.68
CA VAL A 281 -3.37 2.43 32.74
C VAL A 281 -4.13 2.43 34.06
N ARG A 282 -4.78 3.54 34.44
CA ARG A 282 -5.63 3.60 35.64
C ARG A 282 -6.82 2.64 35.55
N LEU A 283 -7.44 2.50 34.37
CA LEU A 283 -8.48 1.48 34.12
C LEU A 283 -7.95 0.05 34.26
N TYR A 284 -6.73 -0.23 33.78
CA TYR A 284 -6.09 -1.53 33.94
C TYR A 284 -5.88 -1.90 35.42
N LEU A 285 -5.47 -0.91 36.22
CA LEU A 285 -5.17 -1.03 37.64
C LEU A 285 -6.42 -0.96 38.54
N ASP A 286 -7.63 -0.83 37.99
CA ASP A 286 -8.89 -0.59 38.73
C ASP A 286 -8.87 0.66 39.61
N GLU A 287 -8.14 1.70 39.21
CA GLU A 287 -8.01 2.95 39.96
C GLU A 287 -9.14 3.95 39.66
N ILE A 288 -10.09 3.60 38.77
CA ILE A 288 -11.26 4.40 38.42
C ILE A 288 -12.53 3.69 38.95
N PRO A 289 -13.08 4.11 40.10
CA PRO A 289 -14.18 3.40 40.76
C PRO A 289 -15.44 3.20 39.90
N GLU A 290 -15.74 4.16 39.02
CA GLU A 290 -16.90 4.13 38.12
C GLU A 290 -16.72 3.14 36.97
N ALA A 291 -15.48 2.69 36.71
CA ALA A 291 -15.10 1.91 35.55
C ALA A 291 -14.37 0.61 35.95
N ASP A 292 -14.86 -0.03 37.02
CA ASP A 292 -14.41 -1.34 37.51
C ASP A 292 -14.25 -2.37 36.40
N TRP A 293 -13.16 -3.15 36.46
CA TRP A 293 -12.79 -4.09 35.42
C TRP A 293 -13.85 -5.16 35.17
N GLU A 294 -14.31 -5.85 36.20
CA GLU A 294 -15.20 -7.00 36.02
C GLU A 294 -16.60 -6.57 35.61
N ARG A 295 -17.08 -5.44 36.14
CA ARG A 295 -18.44 -4.95 35.89
C ARG A 295 -18.56 -4.10 34.63
N VAL A 296 -17.53 -3.34 34.26
CA VAL A 296 -17.59 -2.33 33.19
C VAL A 296 -16.63 -2.63 32.06
N GLN A 297 -15.32 -2.68 32.32
CA GLN A 297 -14.31 -2.75 31.26
C GLN A 297 -14.33 -4.09 30.52
N LYS A 298 -14.40 -5.20 31.24
CA LYS A 298 -14.37 -6.54 30.66
C LYS A 298 -15.59 -6.81 29.77
N PRO A 299 -16.83 -6.52 30.17
CA PRO A 299 -17.98 -6.61 29.26
C PRO A 299 -17.82 -5.73 28.02
N HIS A 300 -17.41 -4.46 28.17
CA HIS A 300 -17.23 -3.53 27.06
C HIS A 300 -16.18 -4.04 26.06
N ARG A 301 -15.01 -4.44 26.55
CA ARG A 301 -13.93 -4.96 25.72
C ARG A 301 -14.30 -6.29 25.05
N ARG A 302 -15.09 -7.16 25.70
CA ARG A 302 -15.59 -8.39 25.06
C ARG A 302 -16.50 -8.09 23.88
N VAL A 303 -17.38 -7.10 24.00
CA VAL A 303 -18.22 -6.67 22.87
C VAL A 303 -17.33 -6.21 21.72
N HIS A 304 -16.33 -5.36 22.01
CA HIS A 304 -15.39 -4.89 20.99
C HIS A 304 -14.65 -6.05 20.29
N LEU A 305 -14.02 -6.92 21.07
CA LEU A 305 -13.32 -8.14 20.62
C LEU A 305 -14.22 -9.09 19.80
N SER A 306 -15.53 -9.09 20.07
CA SER A 306 -16.48 -9.91 19.32
C SER A 306 -16.89 -9.31 17.97
N LEU A 307 -16.78 -7.98 17.82
CA LEU A 307 -17.15 -7.25 16.60
C LEU A 307 -15.98 -7.08 15.63
N SER A 308 -14.76 -7.37 16.07
CA SER A 308 -13.57 -7.18 15.23
C SER A 308 -13.42 -8.23 14.14
N ASN A 309 -12.99 -7.73 12.99
CA ASN A 309 -12.59 -8.51 11.83
C ASN A 309 -11.09 -8.88 11.86
N ASP A 310 -10.33 -8.41 12.84
CA ASP A 310 -8.92 -8.79 13.03
C ASP A 310 -8.82 -10.23 13.58
N PRO A 311 -8.25 -11.18 12.82
CA PRO A 311 -8.08 -12.55 13.28
C PRO A 311 -7.19 -12.69 14.53
N TYR A 312 -6.34 -11.70 14.83
CA TYR A 312 -5.50 -11.69 16.05
C TYR A 312 -6.25 -11.19 17.29
N GLY A 313 -7.26 -10.35 17.11
CA GLY A 313 -8.05 -9.77 18.20
C GLY A 313 -9.33 -10.55 18.52
N ARG A 314 -9.82 -11.39 17.60
CA ARG A 314 -11.09 -12.11 17.73
C ARG A 314 -11.07 -13.12 18.88
N LEU A 315 -12.05 -13.00 19.79
CA LEU A 315 -12.28 -14.01 20.82
C LEU A 315 -12.72 -15.35 20.21
N LEU A 316 -11.94 -16.42 20.43
CA LEU A 316 -12.38 -17.78 20.13
C LEU A 316 -13.25 -18.33 21.26
N ALA A 317 -14.06 -19.34 20.95
CA ALA A 317 -14.89 -20.01 21.93
C ALA A 317 -14.03 -20.58 23.07
N ASP A 318 -14.46 -20.37 24.31
CA ASP A 318 -13.83 -20.84 25.54
C ASP A 318 -12.47 -20.24 25.91
N GLU A 319 -11.94 -19.27 25.15
CA GLU A 319 -10.72 -18.56 25.53
C GLU A 319 -10.95 -17.56 26.66
N GLN A 320 -10.03 -17.55 27.65
CA GLN A 320 -10.00 -16.56 28.73
C GLN A 320 -8.83 -15.61 28.54
N TYR A 321 -9.15 -14.37 28.18
CA TYR A 321 -8.13 -13.33 28.01
C TYR A 321 -7.82 -12.71 29.37
N THR A 322 -6.53 -12.52 29.65
CA THR A 322 -6.11 -11.73 30.80
C THR A 322 -6.43 -10.25 30.58
N ARG A 323 -6.44 -9.45 31.65
CA ARG A 323 -6.65 -8.00 31.53
C ARG A 323 -5.70 -7.35 30.53
N ALA A 324 -4.43 -7.74 30.59
CA ALA A 324 -3.39 -7.23 29.71
C ALA A 324 -3.68 -7.57 28.23
N ILE A 325 -4.13 -8.79 27.93
CA ILE A 325 -4.47 -9.19 26.55
C ILE A 325 -5.69 -8.40 26.05
N MET A 326 -6.74 -8.27 26.89
CA MET A 326 -7.95 -7.51 26.52
C MET A 326 -7.67 -6.01 26.30
N ILE A 327 -6.71 -5.45 27.02
CA ILE A 327 -6.28 -4.07 26.81
C ILE A 327 -5.44 -3.96 25.55
N ASN A 328 -4.45 -4.82 25.38
CA ASN A 328 -3.58 -4.83 24.20
C ASN A 328 -4.37 -4.99 22.90
N ASN A 329 -5.31 -5.93 22.86
CA ASN A 329 -6.15 -6.14 21.68
C ASN A 329 -7.21 -5.04 21.53
N GLY A 330 -7.66 -4.41 22.61
CA GLY A 330 -8.51 -3.23 22.54
C GLY A 330 -7.80 -1.95 22.08
N PHE A 331 -6.46 -1.94 22.00
CA PHE A 331 -5.68 -0.85 21.39
C PHE A 331 -5.36 -1.14 19.91
N HIS A 332 -5.27 -2.41 19.53
CA HIS A 332 -5.04 -2.84 18.15
C HIS A 332 -6.31 -2.84 17.31
N MET A 333 -7.46 -2.89 17.96
CA MET A 333 -8.75 -2.84 17.31
C MET A 333 -9.33 -1.46 17.53
N ASP A 334 -8.91 -0.54 16.69
CA ASP A 334 -9.74 0.43 16.01
C ASP A 334 -8.91 0.76 14.76
N GLY A 335 -9.56 0.96 13.64
CA GLY A 335 -8.95 1.06 12.34
C GLY A 335 -10.02 1.51 11.37
#